data_AF-A0A7L9AWZ1-F1
#
_entry.id   AF-A0A7L9AWZ1-F1
#
_cell.length_a   1.000
_cell.length_b   1.000
_cell.length_c   1.000
_cell.angle_alpha   90.00
_cell.angle_beta   90.00
_cell.angle_gamma   90.00
#
_symmetry.space_group_name_H-M   'P 1'
#
loop_
_entity.id
_entity.type
_entity.pdbx_description
1 polymer ?
#
loop_
_entity_poly.entity_id
_entity_poly.type
_entity_poly.pdbx_seq_one_letter_code
_entity_poly.pdbx_strand_id
1 'polypeptide(L)'
;IIGTPDPSPPDIEIKERHGDQMLVHIPEARNVNGPVSMYRIVVSIELYQQGFITENLGNFTFADEQDLPYYITAELAPDEIKNDFIIGDEHTYNGFFNAKLPLTNDIEVSLGVVSQKNHVTKIRYAESTKKIILNINEPEVVSPMVVGLGAAIAIGVVLLLIGVGILIVLRKRIHMVRLQRGSQSMPLSLSEPCMEIENSGFLQDEDERVDYYGNLK
;
A
#
# COMPACT_ATOMS: atom_id res chain seq x y z
N ILE A 1 8.83 -11.98 51.07
CA ILE A 1 8.26 -10.96 50.16
C ILE A 1 8.59 -11.43 48.75
N ILE A 2 7.62 -11.44 47.83
CA ILE A 2 7.91 -11.69 46.40
C ILE A 2 7.94 -10.36 45.65
N GLY A 3 8.89 -10.24 44.73
CA GLY A 3 8.97 -9.09 43.83
C GLY A 3 8.10 -9.30 42.59
N THR A 4 8.00 -8.26 41.76
CA THR A 4 7.48 -8.38 40.40
C THR A 4 8.35 -9.35 39.61
N PRO A 5 7.77 -10.25 38.79
CA PRO A 5 8.57 -11.17 37.99
C PRO A 5 9.64 -10.43 37.18
N ASP A 6 10.86 -10.96 37.18
CA ASP A 6 11.99 -10.37 36.45
C ASP A 6 12.96 -11.50 36.05
N PRO A 7 13.51 -11.55 34.83
CA PRO A 7 13.37 -10.62 33.69
C PRO A 7 11.95 -10.54 33.09
N SER A 8 11.75 -9.65 32.11
CA SER A 8 10.53 -9.63 31.31
C SER A 8 10.26 -11.00 30.69
N PRO A 9 9.00 -11.47 30.65
CA PRO A 9 8.65 -12.72 29.98
C PRO A 9 9.10 -12.72 28.51
N PRO A 10 9.51 -13.88 27.96
CA PRO A 10 9.77 -14.03 26.54
C PRO A 10 8.48 -13.86 25.71
N ASP A 11 8.63 -13.49 24.44
CA ASP A 11 7.52 -13.42 23.49
C ASP A 11 7.05 -14.84 23.10
N ILE A 12 5.76 -14.96 22.75
CA ILE A 12 5.17 -16.22 22.29
C ILE A 12 5.57 -16.46 20.83
N GLU A 13 6.00 -17.68 20.53
CA GLU A 13 6.36 -18.06 19.17
C GLU A 13 5.13 -18.58 18.41
N ILE A 14 4.68 -17.85 17.40
CA ILE A 14 3.56 -18.29 16.55
C ILE A 14 4.10 -19.30 15.53
N LYS A 15 3.60 -20.54 15.56
CA LYS A 15 4.00 -21.61 14.63
C LYS A 15 3.15 -21.59 13.38
N GLU A 16 1.83 -21.65 13.55
CA GLU A 16 0.87 -21.73 12.45
C GLU A 16 -0.42 -20.97 12.78
N ARG A 17 -1.09 -20.45 11.75
CA ARG A 17 -2.41 -19.82 11.86
C ARG A 17 -3.35 -20.46 10.86
N HIS A 18 -4.45 -21.01 11.36
CA HIS A 18 -5.50 -21.66 10.60
C HIS A 18 -6.81 -20.93 10.83
N GLY A 19 -7.03 -19.83 10.12
CA GLY A 19 -8.27 -19.04 10.21
C GLY A 19 -8.57 -18.55 11.63
N ASP A 20 -9.52 -19.21 12.29
CA ASP A 20 -9.99 -18.91 13.64
C ASP A 20 -9.12 -19.51 14.76
N GLN A 21 -8.11 -20.30 14.40
CA GLN A 21 -7.18 -20.93 15.34
C GLN A 21 -5.73 -20.54 15.09
N MET A 22 -4.92 -20.53 16.15
CA MET A 22 -3.49 -20.24 16.10
C MET A 22 -2.70 -21.22 16.97
N LEU A 23 -1.77 -21.95 16.37
CA LEU A 23 -0.84 -22.83 17.07
C LEU A 23 0.37 -22.02 17.52
N VAL A 24 0.61 -22.00 18.83
CA VAL A 24 1.70 -21.24 19.44
C VAL A 24 2.57 -22.12 20.31
N HIS A 25 3.85 -21.78 20.38
CA HIS A 25 4.80 -22.35 21.33
C HIS A 25 5.10 -21.33 22.42
N ILE A 26 4.99 -21.77 23.68
CA ILE A 26 5.15 -20.91 24.86
C ILE A 26 6.51 -21.21 25.47
N PRO A 27 7.50 -20.31 25.32
CA PRO A 27 8.81 -20.51 25.91
C PRO A 27 8.76 -20.42 27.44
N GLU A 28 9.59 -21.24 28.11
CA GLU A 28 9.73 -21.19 29.57
C GLU A 28 10.31 -19.84 30.02
N ALA A 29 9.57 -19.15 30.88
CA ALA A 29 10.01 -17.92 31.49
C ALA A 29 10.84 -18.18 32.75
N ARG A 30 11.82 -17.31 32.99
CA ARG A 30 12.62 -17.32 34.23
C ARG A 30 12.14 -16.19 35.13
N ASN A 31 12.06 -16.46 36.43
CA ASN A 31 11.75 -15.44 37.43
C ASN A 31 12.77 -15.51 38.57
N VAL A 32 13.50 -14.42 38.78
CA VAL A 32 14.50 -14.27 39.85
C VAL A 32 13.83 -13.85 41.17
N ASN A 33 12.66 -13.19 41.10
CA ASN A 33 11.97 -12.59 42.23
C ASN A 33 10.90 -13.48 42.89
N GLY A 34 10.75 -14.72 42.42
CA GLY A 34 9.80 -15.69 42.95
C GLY A 34 9.62 -16.91 42.04
N PRO A 35 8.76 -17.87 42.44
CA PRO A 35 8.40 -18.98 41.58
C PRO A 35 7.58 -18.50 40.37
N VAL A 36 7.66 -19.21 39.25
CA VAL A 36 6.68 -19.11 38.17
C VAL A 36 5.55 -20.05 38.50
N SER A 37 4.39 -19.49 38.87
CA SER A 37 3.23 -20.28 39.28
C SER A 37 2.33 -20.60 38.09
N MET A 38 2.07 -19.61 37.23
CA MET A 38 1.22 -19.78 36.04
C MET A 38 1.71 -18.88 34.91
N TYR A 39 1.37 -19.28 33.69
CA TYR A 39 1.54 -18.52 32.46
C TYR A 39 0.18 -18.04 31.99
N ARG A 40 0.02 -16.73 31.82
CA ARG A 40 -1.22 -16.11 31.37
C ARG A 40 -1.06 -15.66 29.93
N ILE A 41 -1.96 -16.07 29.05
CA ILE A 41 -1.91 -15.72 27.64
C ILE A 41 -2.95 -14.63 27.39
N VAL A 42 -2.50 -13.52 26.81
CA VAL A 42 -3.35 -12.39 26.45
C VAL A 42 -3.39 -12.31 24.93
N VAL A 43 -4.60 -12.23 24.38
CA VAL A 43 -4.83 -11.96 22.97
C VAL A 43 -5.28 -10.51 22.86
N SER A 44 -4.63 -9.74 21.99
CA SER A 44 -5.00 -8.38 21.65
C SER A 44 -5.22 -8.26 20.14
N ILE A 45 -6.39 -7.77 19.76
CA ILE A 45 -6.82 -7.54 18.39
C ILE A 45 -6.53 -6.06 18.08
N GLU A 46 -5.39 -5.78 17.47
CA GLU A 46 -4.90 -4.42 17.25
C GLU A 46 -5.51 -3.77 16.01
N LEU A 47 -6.64 -3.10 16.16
CA LEU A 47 -7.12 -2.20 15.09
C LEU A 47 -6.28 -0.91 14.98
N TYR A 48 -5.56 -0.53 16.06
CA TYR A 48 -4.88 0.77 16.16
C TYR A 48 -3.49 0.76 16.83
N GLN A 49 -2.79 -0.37 16.88
CA GLN A 49 -1.45 -0.49 17.50
C GLN A 49 -1.37 -0.05 18.98
N GLN A 50 -2.48 -0.19 19.69
CA GLN A 50 -2.61 0.22 21.08
C GLN A 50 -2.70 -1.08 21.88
N GLY A 51 -1.56 -1.52 22.41
CA GLY A 51 -1.48 -2.74 23.23
C GLY A 51 -2.48 -2.74 24.39
N PHE A 52 -2.49 -3.81 25.18
CA PHE A 52 -3.51 -3.98 26.23
C PHE A 52 -3.20 -3.17 27.50
N ILE A 53 -4.27 -2.75 28.18
CA ILE A 53 -4.18 -2.08 29.47
C ILE A 53 -4.40 -3.12 30.57
N THR A 54 -3.40 -3.29 31.44
CA THR A 54 -3.43 -4.32 32.50
C THR A 54 -4.55 -4.14 33.53
N GLU A 55 -5.07 -2.92 33.72
CA GLU A 55 -6.11 -2.60 34.70
C GLU A 55 -7.49 -3.15 34.32
N ASN A 56 -7.80 -3.17 33.01
CA ASN A 56 -9.09 -3.63 32.48
C ASN A 56 -8.99 -5.03 31.85
N LEU A 57 -7.89 -5.74 32.10
CA LEU A 57 -7.65 -7.03 31.50
C LEU A 57 -8.49 -8.12 32.19
N GLY A 58 -9.41 -8.72 31.44
CA GLY A 58 -10.36 -9.72 31.93
C GLY A 58 -10.51 -10.93 31.00
N ASN A 59 -11.53 -11.75 31.27
CA ASN A 59 -11.92 -12.86 30.40
C ASN A 59 -12.58 -12.35 29.11
N PHE A 60 -12.70 -13.21 28.09
CA PHE A 60 -13.35 -12.90 26.82
C PHE A 60 -14.74 -12.27 26.99
N THR A 61 -15.61 -12.85 27.82
CA THR A 61 -16.97 -12.31 28.06
C THR A 61 -16.95 -10.89 28.62
N PHE A 62 -16.01 -10.60 29.53
CA PHE A 62 -15.88 -9.25 30.09
C PHE A 62 -15.36 -8.27 29.02
N ALA A 63 -14.41 -8.70 28.20
CA ALA A 63 -13.91 -7.87 27.11
C ALA A 63 -15.00 -7.59 26.07
N ASP A 64 -15.83 -8.59 25.72
CA ASP A 64 -16.96 -8.45 24.80
C ASP A 64 -18.03 -7.49 25.35
N GLU A 65 -18.39 -7.60 26.63
CA GLU A 65 -19.33 -6.67 27.29
C GLU A 65 -18.81 -5.24 27.41
N GLN A 66 -17.49 -5.05 27.47
CA GLN A 66 -16.84 -3.75 27.62
C GLN A 66 -16.27 -3.20 26.30
N ASP A 67 -16.54 -3.86 25.16
CA ASP A 67 -15.98 -3.54 23.84
C ASP A 67 -14.44 -3.38 23.85
N LEU A 68 -13.74 -4.21 24.64
CA LEU A 68 -12.29 -4.18 24.75
C LEU A 68 -11.63 -5.07 23.67
N PRO A 69 -10.62 -4.56 22.96
CA PRO A 69 -9.93 -5.31 21.91
C PRO A 69 -8.92 -6.34 22.45
N TYR A 70 -8.92 -6.62 23.75
CA TYR A 70 -7.98 -7.55 24.37
C TYR A 70 -8.63 -8.36 25.48
N TYR A 71 -8.21 -9.61 25.62
CA TYR A 71 -8.72 -10.52 26.64
C TYR A 71 -7.70 -11.59 27.02
N ILE A 72 -7.89 -12.17 28.20
CA ILE A 72 -7.15 -13.34 28.65
C ILE A 72 -7.81 -14.57 28.04
N THR A 73 -7.04 -15.34 27.29
CA THR A 73 -7.53 -16.56 26.64
C THR A 73 -7.33 -17.80 27.49
N ALA A 74 -6.20 -17.87 28.20
CA ALA A 74 -5.85 -19.02 29.01
C ALA A 74 -4.89 -18.65 30.14
N GLU A 75 -4.94 -19.44 31.21
CA GLU A 75 -3.92 -19.48 32.23
C GLU A 75 -3.46 -20.92 32.42
N LEU A 76 -2.18 -21.17 32.13
CA LEU A 76 -1.57 -22.49 32.03
C LEU A 76 -0.56 -22.73 33.14
N ALA A 77 -0.50 -23.96 33.62
CA ALA A 77 0.54 -24.39 34.56
C ALA A 77 1.89 -24.58 33.84
N PRO A 78 3.04 -24.49 34.54
CA PRO A 78 4.35 -24.72 33.95
C PRO A 78 4.54 -26.09 33.30
N ASP A 79 3.74 -27.09 33.67
CA ASP A 79 3.78 -28.42 33.05
C ASP A 79 3.05 -28.49 31.70
N GLU A 80 2.08 -27.59 31.47
CA GLU A 80 1.23 -27.57 30.28
C GLU A 80 1.92 -26.89 29.09
N ILE A 81 2.86 -25.98 29.35
CA ILE A 81 3.60 -25.23 28.31
C ILE A 81 4.67 -26.05 27.59
N LYS A 82 4.90 -27.32 27.99
CA LYS A 82 5.87 -28.20 27.33
C LYS A 82 5.45 -28.60 25.92
N ASN A 83 4.15 -28.57 25.65
CA ASN A 83 3.58 -28.84 24.34
C ASN A 83 3.10 -27.54 23.69
N ASP A 84 2.88 -27.59 22.38
CA ASP A 84 2.29 -26.46 21.66
C ASP A 84 0.84 -26.26 22.11
N PHE A 85 0.43 -24.99 22.21
CA PHE A 85 -0.88 -24.56 22.64
C PHE A 85 -1.69 -24.02 21.46
N ILE A 86 -2.99 -24.30 21.43
CA ILE A 86 -3.90 -23.82 20.37
C ILE A 86 -4.77 -22.72 20.95
N ILE A 87 -4.63 -21.51 20.42
CA ILE A 87 -5.53 -20.38 20.69
C ILE A 87 -6.72 -20.49 19.73
N GLY A 88 -7.94 -20.29 20.22
CA GLY A 88 -9.19 -20.41 19.45
C GLY A 88 -9.85 -21.79 19.48
N ASP A 89 -9.51 -22.64 20.44
CA ASP A 89 -10.04 -24.02 20.53
C ASP A 89 -11.37 -24.15 21.29
N GLU A 90 -11.94 -23.03 21.77
CA GLU A 90 -13.20 -22.96 22.54
C GLU A 90 -13.20 -23.73 23.87
N HIS A 91 -12.02 -24.13 24.38
CA HIS A 91 -11.89 -24.72 25.70
C HIS A 91 -11.69 -23.66 26.78
N THR A 92 -11.94 -24.05 28.02
CA THR A 92 -11.74 -23.18 29.19
C THR A 92 -10.50 -23.64 29.95
N TYR A 93 -9.53 -22.74 30.13
CA TYR A 93 -8.27 -22.99 30.82
C TYR A 93 -8.22 -22.17 32.10
N ASN A 94 -8.27 -22.84 33.25
CA ASN A 94 -8.22 -22.22 34.58
C ASN A 94 -9.22 -21.05 34.76
N GLY A 95 -10.43 -21.21 34.18
CA GLY A 95 -11.52 -20.22 34.25
C GLY A 95 -11.55 -19.18 33.13
N PHE A 96 -10.57 -19.17 32.22
CA PHE A 96 -10.55 -18.30 31.04
C PHE A 96 -11.02 -19.05 29.80
N PHE A 97 -11.93 -18.43 29.04
CA PHE A 97 -12.51 -19.05 27.84
C PHE A 97 -11.66 -18.71 26.61
N ASN A 98 -11.16 -19.72 25.92
CA ASN A 98 -10.35 -19.58 24.72
C ASN A 98 -11.23 -19.38 23.48
N ALA A 99 -11.74 -18.17 23.32
CA ALA A 99 -12.62 -17.82 22.20
C ALA A 99 -11.92 -17.93 20.84
N LYS A 100 -12.71 -18.27 19.81
CA LYS A 100 -12.26 -18.27 18.41
C LYS A 100 -11.65 -16.92 18.04
N LEU A 101 -10.53 -16.97 17.32
CA LEU A 101 -9.88 -15.77 16.84
C LEU A 101 -10.66 -15.17 15.67
N PRO A 102 -10.76 -13.84 15.60
CA PRO A 102 -11.29 -13.18 14.41
C PRO A 102 -10.42 -13.46 13.18
N LEU A 103 -11.02 -13.42 12.00
CA LEU A 103 -10.36 -13.60 10.70
C LEU A 103 -9.55 -12.36 10.26
N THR A 104 -8.92 -11.66 11.19
CA THR A 104 -8.03 -10.52 10.93
C THR A 104 -6.57 -10.91 11.11
N ASN A 105 -5.66 -10.18 10.47
CA ASN A 105 -4.22 -10.38 10.62
C ASN A 105 -3.64 -9.56 11.77
N ASP A 106 -4.40 -8.59 12.30
CA ASP A 106 -3.95 -7.72 13.37
C ASP A 106 -4.17 -8.35 14.75
N ILE A 107 -3.62 -9.55 14.96
CA ILE A 107 -3.69 -10.25 16.25
C ILE A 107 -2.29 -10.32 16.83
N GLU A 108 -2.18 -9.84 18.05
CA GLU A 108 -0.98 -9.96 18.87
C GLU A 108 -1.28 -10.83 20.09
N VAL A 109 -0.32 -11.68 20.44
CA VAL A 109 -0.40 -12.58 21.58
C VAL A 109 0.76 -12.27 22.50
N SER A 110 0.47 -11.98 23.77
CA SER A 110 1.47 -11.61 24.77
C SER A 110 1.45 -12.58 25.95
N LEU A 111 2.65 -12.87 26.48
CA LEU A 111 2.82 -13.74 27.64
C LEU A 111 2.85 -12.95 28.94
N GLY A 112 2.06 -13.39 29.91
CA GLY A 112 2.12 -12.97 31.30
C GLY A 112 2.70 -14.05 32.18
N VAL A 113 3.61 -13.69 33.08
CA VAL A 113 4.12 -14.58 34.13
C VAL A 113 3.47 -14.19 35.45
N VAL A 114 2.80 -15.16 36.07
CA VAL A 114 2.17 -15.03 37.38
C VAL A 114 3.06 -15.69 38.42
N SER A 115 3.51 -14.92 39.41
CA SER A 115 4.25 -15.39 40.57
C SER A 115 3.34 -15.30 41.80
N GLN A 116 3.03 -16.45 42.39
CA GLN A 116 2.23 -16.53 43.60
C GLN A 116 3.03 -17.19 44.73
N LYS A 117 3.09 -16.51 45.88
CA LYS A 117 3.69 -17.05 47.10
C LYS A 117 3.05 -16.40 48.33
N ASN A 118 2.68 -17.22 49.31
CA ASN A 118 2.12 -16.76 50.59
C ASN A 118 0.93 -15.78 50.41
N HIS A 119 -0.01 -16.10 49.52
CA HIS A 119 -1.19 -15.28 49.18
C HIS A 119 -0.90 -13.92 48.52
N VAL A 120 0.35 -13.65 48.15
CA VAL A 120 0.70 -12.50 47.32
C VAL A 120 0.83 -12.97 45.88
N THR A 121 0.13 -12.32 44.97
CA THR A 121 0.22 -12.55 43.53
C THR A 121 0.86 -11.33 42.87
N LYS A 122 1.88 -11.54 42.04
CA LYS A 122 2.51 -10.51 41.21
C LYS A 122 2.56 -11.01 39.78
N ILE A 123 2.19 -10.15 38.85
CA ILE A 123 2.10 -10.50 37.42
C ILE A 123 2.97 -9.51 36.66
N ARG A 124 3.70 -10.01 35.67
CA ARG A 124 4.37 -9.18 34.67
C ARG A 124 4.04 -9.73 33.29
N TYR A 125 3.77 -8.84 32.36
CA TYR A 125 3.58 -9.19 30.97
C TYR A 125 4.85 -8.91 30.17
N ALA A 126 5.04 -9.65 29.08
CA ALA A 126 6.04 -9.36 28.07
C ALA A 126 5.83 -7.92 27.60
N GLU A 127 6.92 -7.17 27.51
CA GLU A 127 6.88 -5.87 26.84
C GLU A 127 6.70 -6.18 25.36
N SER A 128 5.56 -5.77 24.78
CA SER A 128 5.27 -5.88 23.35
C SER A 128 6.38 -5.24 22.53
N THR A 129 7.41 -6.03 22.23
CA THR A 129 8.55 -5.60 21.45
C THR A 129 8.20 -5.95 20.02
N LYS A 130 7.23 -5.25 19.42
CA LYS A 130 7.05 -5.35 17.98
C LYS A 130 8.25 -4.73 17.29
N LYS A 131 9.27 -5.58 17.08
CA LYS A 131 10.16 -5.49 15.94
C LYS A 131 9.25 -5.62 14.74
N ILE A 132 9.16 -4.57 13.94
CA ILE A 132 8.47 -4.54 12.64
C ILE A 132 9.15 -5.62 11.77
N ILE A 133 8.73 -6.87 11.91
CA ILE A 133 9.07 -7.92 10.96
C ILE A 133 7.85 -8.00 10.06
N LEU A 134 7.92 -7.24 8.97
CA LEU A 134 7.11 -7.45 7.78
C LEU A 134 7.46 -8.82 7.20
N ASN A 135 7.05 -9.90 7.85
CA ASN A 135 7.07 -11.23 7.24
C ASN A 135 5.66 -11.52 6.75
N ILE A 136 5.22 -10.69 5.81
CA ILE A 136 4.08 -10.96 4.93
C ILE A 136 4.57 -12.04 3.95
N ASN A 137 4.71 -13.27 4.45
CA ASN A 137 4.64 -14.48 3.64
C ASN A 137 3.19 -14.99 3.61
N GLU A 138 2.22 -14.08 3.70
CA GLU A 138 0.90 -14.37 3.17
C GLU A 138 1.07 -14.44 1.64
N PRO A 139 0.77 -15.57 0.98
CA PRO A 139 0.53 -15.51 -0.44
C PRO A 139 -0.68 -14.59 -0.60
N GLU A 140 -0.42 -13.32 -0.90
CA GLU A 140 -1.44 -12.36 -1.27
C GLU A 140 -2.23 -13.05 -2.38
N VAL A 141 -3.45 -13.50 -2.06
CA VAL A 141 -4.32 -14.19 -3.00
C VAL A 141 -4.85 -13.10 -3.91
N VAL A 142 -3.97 -12.60 -4.77
CA VAL A 142 -4.24 -11.55 -5.73
C VAL A 142 -5.33 -12.11 -6.63
N SER A 143 -6.54 -11.57 -6.47
CA SER A 143 -7.68 -11.98 -7.27
C SER A 143 -7.27 -11.96 -8.75
N PRO A 144 -7.60 -13.00 -9.53
CA PRO A 144 -7.26 -13.05 -10.96
C PRO A 144 -7.77 -11.82 -11.72
N MET A 145 -8.80 -11.14 -11.18
CA MET A 145 -9.29 -9.86 -11.68
C MET A 145 -8.28 -8.72 -11.53
N VAL A 146 -7.57 -8.63 -10.41
CA VAL A 146 -6.55 -7.59 -10.13
C VAL A 146 -5.34 -7.78 -11.03
N VAL A 147 -4.88 -9.03 -11.18
CA VAL A 147 -3.78 -9.39 -12.10
C VAL A 147 -4.18 -9.09 -13.55
N GLY A 148 -5.41 -9.42 -13.95
CA GLY A 148 -5.94 -9.13 -15.28
C GLY A 148 -6.02 -7.62 -15.57
N LEU A 149 -6.49 -6.83 -14.61
CA LEU A 149 -6.55 -5.36 -14.71
C LEU A 149 -5.14 -4.76 -14.85
N GLY A 150 -4.19 -5.20 -14.03
CA GLY A 150 -2.79 -4.74 -14.10
C GLY A 150 -2.16 -5.02 -15.46
N ALA A 151 -2.34 -6.23 -15.99
CA ALA A 151 -1.84 -6.60 -17.31
C ALA A 151 -2.50 -5.79 -18.44
N ALA A 152 -3.81 -5.56 -18.37
CA ALA A 152 -4.54 -4.78 -19.38
C ALA A 152 -4.07 -3.32 -19.42
N ILE A 153 -3.85 -2.71 -18.26
CA ILE A 153 -3.34 -1.33 -18.16
C ILE A 153 -1.93 -1.24 -18.77
N ALA A 154 -1.04 -2.17 -18.44
CA ALA A 154 0.32 -2.19 -18.98
C ALA A 154 0.33 -2.29 -20.51
N ILE A 155 -0.48 -3.19 -21.09
CA ILE A 155 -0.60 -3.35 -22.55
C ILE A 155 -1.21 -2.08 -23.18
N GLY A 156 -2.23 -1.50 -22.55
CA GLY A 156 -2.87 -0.28 -23.02
C GLY A 156 -1.90 0.91 -23.12
N VAL A 157 -1.04 1.09 -22.10
CA VAL A 157 -0.03 2.16 -22.10
C VAL A 157 0.97 1.97 -23.24
N VAL A 158 1.44 0.74 -23.47
CA VAL A 158 2.39 0.44 -24.55
C VAL A 158 1.79 0.74 -25.92
N LEU A 159 0.54 0.33 -26.17
CA LEU A 159 -0.16 0.62 -27.43
C LEU A 159 -0.37 2.12 -27.64
N LEU A 160 -0.68 2.86 -26.57
CA LEU A 160 -0.85 4.31 -26.64
C LEU A 160 0.46 5.00 -27.04
N LEU A 161 1.59 4.60 -26.44
CA LEU A 161 2.91 5.14 -26.78
C LEU A 161 3.29 4.88 -28.25
N ILE A 162 3.00 3.68 -28.76
CA ILE A 162 3.23 3.33 -30.17
C ILE A 162 2.35 4.20 -31.09
N GLY A 163 1.06 4.35 -30.76
CA GLY A 163 0.14 5.19 -31.51
C GLY A 163 0.57 6.65 -31.58
N VAL A 164 1.00 7.22 -30.44
CA VAL A 164 1.55 8.58 -30.37
C VAL A 164 2.82 8.70 -31.21
N GLY A 165 3.72 7.72 -31.13
CA GLY A 165 4.93 7.67 -31.96
C GLY A 165 4.62 7.70 -33.46
N ILE A 166 3.66 6.89 -33.91
CA ILE A 166 3.23 6.85 -35.32
C ILE A 166 2.63 8.21 -35.74
N LEU A 167 1.78 8.81 -34.91
CA LEU A 167 1.20 10.12 -35.20
C LEU A 167 2.27 11.23 -35.34
N ILE A 168 3.31 11.20 -34.49
CA ILE A 168 4.44 12.13 -34.58
C ILE A 168 5.21 11.92 -35.89
N VAL A 169 5.48 10.67 -36.27
CA VAL A 169 6.17 10.36 -37.54
C VAL A 169 5.35 10.80 -38.75
N LEU A 170 4.03 10.54 -38.75
CA LEU A 170 3.13 10.97 -39.83
C LEU A 170 3.07 12.50 -39.93
N ARG A 171 2.93 13.21 -38.80
CA ARG A 171 2.98 14.68 -38.77
C ARG A 171 4.29 15.22 -39.34
N LYS A 172 5.44 14.63 -38.97
CA LYS A 172 6.76 15.01 -39.50
C LYS A 172 6.90 14.71 -40.99
N ARG A 173 6.44 13.54 -41.45
CA ARG A 173 6.46 13.16 -42.88
C ARG A 173 5.61 14.09 -43.72
N ILE A 174 4.37 14.39 -43.29
CA ILE A 174 3.49 15.34 -43.99
C ILE A 174 4.12 16.73 -44.05
N HIS A 175 4.73 17.20 -42.96
CA HIS A 175 5.42 18.49 -42.94
C HIS A 175 6.61 18.52 -43.91
N MET A 176 7.43 17.47 -43.93
CA MET A 176 8.59 17.38 -44.83
C MET A 176 8.18 17.27 -46.30
N VAL A 177 7.12 16.52 -46.62
CA VAL A 177 6.57 16.46 -47.98
C VAL A 177 6.02 17.83 -48.43
N ARG A 178 5.42 18.60 -47.53
CA ARG A 178 5.00 19.99 -47.82
C ARG A 178 6.19 20.90 -48.11
N LEU A 179 7.29 20.76 -47.35
CA LEU A 179 8.53 21.51 -47.61
C LEU A 179 9.17 21.15 -48.96
N GLN A 180 9.20 19.87 -49.32
CA GLN A 180 9.76 19.40 -50.60
C GLN A 180 8.92 19.84 -51.81
N ARG A 181 7.59 19.93 -51.67
CA ARG A 181 6.70 20.45 -52.74
C ARG A 181 6.81 21.96 -52.94
N GLY A 182 7.21 22.72 -51.92
CA GLY A 182 7.51 24.16 -52.07
C GLY A 182 8.77 24.46 -52.90
N SER A 183 9.68 23.50 -53.04
CA SER A 183 10.91 23.64 -53.84
C SER A 183 10.73 23.28 -55.33
N GLN A 184 9.58 22.70 -55.73
CA GLN A 184 9.29 22.34 -57.12
C GLN A 184 8.28 23.30 -57.77
N SER A 185 8.26 24.56 -57.37
CA SER A 185 7.75 25.61 -58.26
C SER A 185 8.76 25.80 -59.38
N MET A 186 8.67 24.95 -60.42
CA MET A 186 9.26 25.23 -61.72
C MET A 186 8.70 26.59 -62.16
N PRO A 187 9.52 27.65 -62.31
CA PRO A 187 9.03 28.86 -62.92
C PRO A 187 8.68 28.50 -64.37
N LEU A 188 7.39 28.51 -64.68
CA LEU A 188 6.90 28.50 -66.06
C LEU A 188 7.47 29.76 -66.73
N SER A 189 8.60 29.61 -67.44
CA SER A 189 9.04 30.62 -68.38
C SER A 189 8.00 30.67 -69.48
N LEU A 190 7.14 31.67 -69.41
CA LEU A 190 6.15 32.03 -70.41
C LEU A 190 6.92 32.29 -71.72
N SER A 191 6.86 31.37 -72.67
CA SER A 191 7.28 31.65 -74.04
C SER A 191 6.32 32.68 -74.61
N GLU A 192 6.74 33.94 -74.68
CA GLU A 192 5.97 34.99 -75.35
C GLU A 192 5.92 34.68 -76.85
N PRO A 193 4.74 34.54 -77.46
CA PRO A 193 4.62 34.54 -78.90
C PRO A 193 4.94 35.95 -79.42
N CYS A 194 5.89 36.03 -80.34
CA CYS A 194 6.21 37.23 -81.10
C CYS A 194 4.96 37.76 -81.80
N MET A 195 4.36 38.82 -81.25
CA MET A 195 3.39 39.61 -81.98
C MET A 195 4.13 40.74 -82.70
N GLU A 196 4.15 40.68 -84.02
CA GLU A 196 4.52 41.80 -84.87
C GLU A 196 3.50 42.93 -84.63
N ILE A 197 3.98 44.04 -84.06
CA ILE A 197 3.20 45.25 -83.87
C ILE A 197 3.23 46.00 -85.22
N GLU A 198 2.18 45.85 -86.02
CA GLU A 198 1.94 46.72 -87.16
C GLU A 198 1.57 48.12 -86.66
N ASN A 199 2.44 49.07 -86.99
CA ASN A 199 2.29 50.50 -86.75
C ASN A 199 1.31 51.08 -87.78
N SER A 200 0.07 51.28 -87.39
CA SER A 200 -0.86 52.15 -88.10
C SER A 200 -1.60 53.00 -87.08
N GLY A 201 -1.19 54.26 -87.01
CA GLY A 201 -1.51 55.18 -85.92
C GLY A 201 -2.94 55.69 -85.88
N PHE A 202 -3.26 56.28 -84.75
CA PHE A 202 -4.14 57.44 -84.70
C PHE A 202 -3.77 58.29 -83.48
N LEU A 203 -3.66 59.59 -83.74
CA LEU A 203 -3.23 60.65 -82.84
C LEU A 203 -4.30 60.99 -81.79
N GLN A 204 -3.91 61.91 -80.89
CA GLN A 204 -4.76 62.99 -80.37
C GLN A 204 -5.45 62.65 -79.02
N ASP A 205 -5.38 63.43 -77.94
CA ASP A 205 -4.82 64.76 -77.63
C ASP A 205 -4.58 64.82 -76.10
N GLU A 206 -3.73 65.77 -75.69
CA GLU A 206 -3.87 66.70 -74.55
C GLU A 206 -4.86 66.28 -73.42
N ASP A 207 -4.53 66.30 -72.13
CA ASP A 207 -3.79 67.33 -71.41
C ASP A 207 -3.61 66.92 -69.94
N GLU A 208 -2.93 67.77 -69.18
CA GLU A 208 -2.99 67.92 -67.72
C GLU A 208 -1.85 67.30 -66.89
N ARG A 209 -0.74 68.03 -66.94
CA ARG A 209 0.40 67.97 -66.03
C ARG A 209 0.06 68.74 -64.75
N VAL A 210 -0.17 68.05 -63.63
CA VAL A 210 -0.34 68.71 -62.31
C VAL A 210 1.02 68.76 -61.60
N ASP A 211 1.57 69.97 -61.45
CA ASP A 211 2.87 70.22 -60.81
C ASP A 211 2.77 70.27 -59.27
N TYR A 212 3.67 69.56 -58.59
CA TYR A 212 3.60 69.26 -57.14
C TYR A 212 4.44 70.18 -56.22
N TYR A 213 4.96 71.33 -56.68
CA TYR A 213 5.90 72.15 -55.87
C TYR A 213 5.65 73.66 -55.92
N GLY A 214 4.42 74.10 -55.65
CA GLY A 214 4.08 75.52 -55.66
C GLY A 214 4.36 76.27 -54.35
N ASN A 215 3.69 75.93 -53.25
CA ASN A 215 3.49 76.92 -52.18
C ASN A 215 3.62 76.36 -50.75
N LEU A 216 4.72 75.65 -50.47
CA LEU A 216 5.21 75.55 -49.10
C LEU A 216 5.91 76.87 -48.71
N LYS A 217 5.13 77.83 -48.19
CA LYS A 217 5.62 78.86 -47.28
C LYS A 217 4.49 79.44 -46.43
#